data_AF-A0A068UVP8-F1
#
_entry.id   AF-A0A068UVP8-F1
#
_cell.length_a   1.000
_cell.length_b   1.000
_cell.length_c   1.000
_cell.angle_alpha   90.00
_cell.angle_beta   90.00
_cell.angle_gamma   90.00
#
_symmetry.space_group_name_H-M   'P 1'
#
loop_
_entity.id
_entity.type
_entity.pdbx_description
1 polymer ?
#
loop_
_entity_poly.entity_id
_entity_poly.type
_entity_poly.pdbx_seq_one_letter_code
_entity_poly.pdbx_strand_id
1 'polypeptide(L)'
;MPSSSSVILPLFCALLLLSASWAASDSIEEEFYHCVCSNTNISIPISEAFFIQNNSALTSILESTAENLRCLVQSRHKPELIFKPLDEFQVQKAVICARKLGIQLRVRSGGHDYEGLSYKYMPEGATIKPQNACTSI
;
A
#
# COMPACT_ATOMS: atom_id res chain seq x y z
N MET A 1 17.41 21.79 -50.56
CA MET A 1 18.04 20.75 -49.73
C MET A 1 17.80 21.12 -48.28
N PRO A 2 16.96 20.40 -47.52
CA PRO A 2 16.76 20.71 -46.11
C PRO A 2 18.12 20.65 -45.40
N SER A 3 18.45 21.69 -44.64
CA SER A 3 19.71 21.74 -43.90
C SER A 3 19.76 20.58 -42.91
N SER A 4 20.90 19.91 -42.79
CA SER A 4 21.08 18.78 -41.86
C SER A 4 20.70 19.13 -40.42
N SER A 5 20.79 20.40 -40.04
CA SER A 5 20.34 20.95 -38.75
C SER A 5 18.83 20.81 -38.52
N SER A 6 18.00 20.89 -39.58
CA SER A 6 16.54 20.87 -39.51
C SER A 6 15.96 19.48 -39.20
N VAL A 7 16.70 18.41 -39.48
CA VAL A 7 16.29 17.02 -39.25
C VAL A 7 16.82 16.44 -37.93
N ILE A 8 17.87 17.03 -37.38
CA ILE A 8 18.47 16.59 -36.10
C ILE A 8 17.56 16.92 -34.91
N LEU A 9 16.95 18.11 -34.91
CA LEU A 9 16.06 18.56 -33.82
C LEU A 9 14.82 17.65 -33.63
N PRO A 10 14.03 17.31 -34.67
CA PRO A 10 12.89 16.41 -34.50
C PRO A 10 13.30 14.97 -34.15
N LEU A 11 14.46 14.50 -34.62
CA LEU A 11 14.99 13.18 -34.28
C LEU A 11 15.38 13.09 -32.80
N PHE A 12 16.02 14.14 -32.27
CA PHE A 12 16.38 14.22 -30.86
C PHE A 12 15.14 14.32 -29.96
N CYS A 13 14.12 15.10 -30.36
CA CYS A 13 12.84 15.14 -29.67
C CYS A 13 12.12 13.78 -29.68
N ALA A 14 12.14 13.06 -30.80
CA ALA A 14 11.56 11.72 -30.89
C ALA A 14 12.27 10.71 -29.97
N LEU A 15 13.60 10.77 -29.87
CA LEU A 15 14.40 9.96 -28.95
C LEU A 15 14.09 10.28 -27.48
N LEU A 16 13.94 11.56 -27.12
CA LEU A 16 13.57 11.97 -25.76
C LEU A 16 12.16 11.50 -25.37
N LEU A 17 11.19 11.61 -26.30
CA LEU A 17 9.83 11.11 -26.09
C LEU A 17 9.79 9.57 -25.96
N LEU A 18 10.64 8.88 -26.74
CA LEU A 18 10.84 7.42 -26.64
C LEU A 18 11.62 7.00 -25.38
N SER A 19 12.27 7.93 -24.68
CA SER A 19 12.91 7.63 -23.39
C SER A 19 11.90 7.75 -22.24
N ALA A 20 10.93 8.65 -22.38
CA ALA A 20 9.98 9.00 -21.33
C ALA A 20 8.87 7.95 -21.13
N SER A 21 8.40 7.27 -22.18
CA SER A 21 7.31 6.27 -22.03
C SER A 21 7.73 4.91 -21.43
N TRP A 22 8.99 4.74 -21.03
CA TRP A 22 9.55 3.47 -20.52
C TRP A 22 9.68 3.47 -19.00
N ALA A 23 9.40 4.60 -18.34
CA ALA A 23 9.31 4.67 -16.90
C ALA A 23 7.94 4.13 -16.45
N ALA A 24 7.83 2.81 -16.30
CA ALA A 24 6.78 2.23 -15.46
C ALA A 24 7.20 2.46 -14.00
N SER A 25 6.36 3.14 -13.21
CA SER A 25 6.52 3.16 -11.76
C SER A 25 5.88 1.90 -11.19
N ASP A 26 6.61 1.19 -10.34
CA ASP A 26 6.03 0.12 -9.52
C ASP A 26 4.93 0.69 -8.63
N SER A 27 3.97 -0.17 -8.26
CA SER A 27 2.95 0.24 -7.29
C SER A 27 3.57 0.34 -5.89
N ILE A 28 2.96 1.12 -4.99
CA ILE A 28 3.45 1.26 -3.60
C ILE A 28 3.52 -0.10 -2.89
N GLU A 29 2.60 -1.02 -3.20
CA GLU A 29 2.61 -2.39 -2.69
C GLU A 29 3.83 -3.17 -3.16
N GLU A 30 4.22 -3.02 -4.42
CA GLU A 30 5.39 -3.67 -5.02
C GLU A 30 6.70 -3.06 -4.48
N GLU A 31 6.79 -1.73 -4.35
CA GLU A 31 7.93 -1.07 -3.72
C GLU A 31 8.08 -1.49 -2.23
N PHE A 32 6.97 -1.58 -1.50
CA PHE A 32 6.98 -2.04 -0.11
C PHE A 32 7.41 -3.50 0.00
N TYR A 33 6.86 -4.35 -0.87
CA TYR A 33 7.26 -5.76 -0.99
C TYR A 33 8.77 -5.89 -1.25
N HIS A 34 9.29 -5.17 -2.25
CA HIS A 34 10.71 -5.19 -2.59
C HIS A 34 11.58 -4.69 -1.44
N CYS A 35 11.16 -3.64 -0.73
CA CYS A 35 11.91 -3.14 0.41
C CYS A 35 11.98 -4.15 1.57
N VAL A 36 10.86 -4.80 1.92
CA VAL A 36 10.81 -5.78 3.01
C VAL A 36 11.63 -7.04 2.65
N CYS A 37 11.55 -7.47 1.39
CA CYS A 37 12.24 -8.68 0.90
C CYS A 37 13.73 -8.43 0.57
N SER A 38 14.13 -7.18 0.32
CA SER A 38 15.52 -6.83 -0.01
C SER A 38 16.46 -7.23 1.13
N ASN A 39 17.51 -8.00 0.81
CA ASN A 39 18.53 -8.51 1.73
C ASN A 39 18.05 -9.56 2.76
N THR A 40 17.14 -10.47 2.40
CA THR A 40 16.90 -11.67 3.20
C THR A 40 17.36 -12.93 2.46
N ASN A 41 18.28 -13.71 3.05
CA ASN A 41 18.52 -15.12 2.72
C ASN A 41 17.32 -16.02 3.11
N ILE A 42 16.12 -15.43 3.13
CA ILE A 42 14.91 -16.02 3.66
C ILE A 42 14.02 -16.33 2.46
N SER A 43 14.07 -17.57 2.02
CA SER A 43 13.10 -18.14 1.08
C SER A 43 11.82 -18.46 1.85
N ILE A 44 11.07 -17.44 2.25
CA ILE A 44 9.72 -17.63 2.77
C ILE A 44 8.75 -17.59 1.58
N PRO A 45 7.74 -18.47 1.50
CA PRO A 45 6.67 -18.33 0.53
C PRO A 45 5.85 -17.06 0.84
N ILE A 46 6.11 -16.01 0.06
CA ILE A 46 5.70 -14.62 0.34
C ILE A 46 4.19 -14.40 0.12
N SER A 47 3.52 -15.34 -0.55
CA SER A 47 2.06 -15.32 -0.77
C SER A 47 1.22 -15.41 0.51
N GLU A 48 1.79 -15.88 1.63
CA GLU A 48 1.07 -16.00 2.91
C GLU A 48 1.17 -14.75 3.79
N ALA A 49 2.12 -13.86 3.50
CA ALA A 49 2.39 -12.68 4.34
C ALA A 49 1.79 -11.39 3.75
N PHE A 50 1.59 -11.31 2.43
CA PHE A 50 1.10 -10.11 1.75
C PHE A 50 -0.29 -10.34 1.15
N PHE A 51 -1.27 -9.56 1.59
CA PHE A 51 -2.64 -9.60 1.06
C PHE A 51 -3.00 -8.22 0.54
N ILE A 52 -3.20 -8.13 -0.79
CA ILE A 52 -3.51 -6.88 -1.51
C ILE A 52 -5.00 -6.85 -1.85
N GLN A 53 -5.57 -5.66 -2.06
CA GLN A 53 -6.99 -5.44 -2.41
C GLN A 53 -7.53 -6.37 -3.52
N ASN A 54 -6.69 -6.77 -4.47
CA ASN A 54 -7.09 -7.63 -5.60
C ASN A 54 -7.20 -9.13 -5.23
N ASN A 55 -6.84 -9.51 -4.01
CA ASN A 55 -6.95 -10.87 -3.50
C ASN A 55 -8.29 -11.05 -2.75
N SER A 56 -9.09 -12.04 -3.15
CA SER A 56 -10.34 -12.39 -2.47
C SER A 56 -10.17 -12.69 -0.97
N ALA A 57 -8.95 -13.03 -0.54
CA ALA A 57 -8.60 -13.27 0.85
C ALA A 57 -8.53 -11.99 1.72
N LEU A 58 -8.34 -10.79 1.15
CA LEU A 58 -8.13 -9.57 1.96
C LEU A 58 -9.34 -9.27 2.84
N THR A 59 -10.55 -9.32 2.28
CA THR A 59 -11.79 -9.07 3.03
C THR A 59 -11.97 -10.10 4.14
N SER A 60 -11.75 -11.38 3.85
CA SER A 60 -11.85 -12.47 4.83
C SER A 60 -10.88 -12.29 6.00
N ILE A 61 -9.62 -11.94 5.72
CA ILE A 61 -8.61 -11.70 6.75
C ILE A 61 -8.93 -10.45 7.56
N LEU A 62 -9.37 -9.38 6.90
CA LEU A 62 -9.76 -8.13 7.55
C LEU A 62 -10.92 -8.36 8.54
N GLU A 63 -11.91 -9.15 8.13
CA GLU A 63 -13.10 -9.52 8.92
C GLU A 63 -12.80 -10.52 10.04
N SER A 64 -11.86 -11.44 9.84
CA SER A 64 -11.58 -12.56 10.76
C SER A 64 -11.29 -12.15 12.21
N THR A 65 -10.74 -10.95 12.42
CA THR A 65 -10.40 -10.43 13.75
C THR A 65 -11.12 -9.12 14.05
N ALA A 66 -12.13 -8.73 13.24
CA ALA A 66 -12.77 -7.42 13.32
C ALA A 66 -13.98 -7.50 14.23
N GLU A 67 -13.78 -7.10 15.47
CA GLU A 67 -14.81 -7.20 16.48
C GLU A 67 -15.95 -6.21 16.24
N ASN A 68 -15.62 -5.00 15.79
CA ASN A 68 -16.63 -4.01 15.41
C ASN A 68 -16.83 -3.95 13.88
N LEU A 69 -17.70 -4.82 13.36
CA LEU A 69 -18.05 -4.91 11.94
C LEU A 69 -18.70 -3.62 11.39
N ARG A 70 -19.29 -2.77 12.25
CA ARG A 70 -19.80 -1.44 11.83
C ARG A 70 -18.70 -0.62 11.16
N CYS A 71 -17.47 -0.75 11.65
CA CYS A 71 -16.33 -0.02 11.11
C CYS A 71 -15.80 -0.59 9.78
N LEU A 72 -16.20 -1.80 9.39
CA LEU A 72 -15.89 -2.37 8.07
C LEU A 72 -16.89 -1.93 7.00
N VAL A 73 -18.18 -1.89 7.36
CA VAL A 73 -19.26 -1.46 6.45
C VAL A 73 -19.17 0.03 6.13
N GLN A 74 -18.73 0.83 7.10
CA GLN A 74 -18.66 2.30 6.98
C GLN A 74 -17.29 2.81 6.48
N SER A 75 -16.31 1.92 6.35
CA SER A 75 -14.98 2.26 5.87
C SER A 75 -14.99 2.43 4.35
N ARG A 76 -15.11 3.68 3.88
CA ARG A 76 -14.74 4.07 2.51
C ARG A 76 -13.23 3.94 2.24
N HIS A 77 -12.46 3.53 3.26
CA HIS A 77 -11.01 3.59 3.35
C HIS A 77 -10.49 2.26 3.91
N LYS A 78 -10.62 1.20 3.11
CA LYS A 78 -10.02 -0.10 3.41
C LYS A 78 -8.48 0.02 3.28
N PRO A 79 -7.71 -0.79 4.03
CA PRO A 79 -6.27 -0.84 3.81
C PRO A 79 -5.97 -1.37 2.41
N GLU A 80 -5.03 -0.73 1.72
CA GLU A 80 -4.58 -1.14 0.37
C GLU A 80 -3.79 -2.46 0.43
N LEU A 81 -3.09 -2.67 1.56
CA LEU A 81 -2.26 -3.85 1.83
C LEU A 81 -2.42 -4.29 3.29
N ILE A 82 -2.55 -5.60 3.51
CA ILE A 82 -2.36 -6.24 4.81
C ILE A 82 -1.06 -7.04 4.76
N PHE A 83 -0.15 -6.71 5.67
CA PHE A 83 1.10 -7.45 5.87
C PHE A 83 1.05 -8.22 7.19
N LYS A 84 1.14 -9.55 7.11
CA LYS A 84 1.19 -10.47 8.25
C LYS A 84 2.63 -10.97 8.40
N PRO A 85 3.45 -10.36 9.27
CA PRO A 85 4.81 -10.80 9.50
C PRO A 85 4.84 -12.20 10.13
N LEU A 86 5.82 -13.02 9.73
CA LEU A 86 6.03 -14.37 10.27
C LEU A 86 7.09 -14.41 11.38
N ASP A 87 7.92 -13.38 11.47
CA ASP A 87 8.99 -13.25 12.47
C ASP A 87 9.20 -11.79 12.89
N GLU A 88 9.99 -11.58 13.94
CA GLU A 88 10.27 -10.25 14.50
C GLU A 88 11.10 -9.36 13.56
N PHE A 89 11.94 -9.97 12.71
CA PHE A 89 12.79 -9.24 11.79
C PHE A 89 11.98 -8.60 10.65
N GLN A 90 10.92 -9.28 10.20
CA GLN A 90 9.94 -8.75 9.27
C GLN A 90 9.20 -7.54 9.82
N VAL A 91 8.89 -7.52 11.12
CA VAL A 91 8.28 -6.35 11.77
C VAL A 91 9.22 -5.14 11.69
N GLN A 92 10.50 -5.33 12.02
CA GLN A 92 11.49 -4.26 11.96
C GLN A 92 11.64 -3.70 10.54
N LYS A 93 11.72 -4.58 9.53
CA LYS A 93 11.80 -4.17 8.13
C LYS A 93 10.55 -3.45 7.66
N ALA A 94 9.36 -3.92 8.00
CA ALA A 94 8.11 -3.27 7.64
C ALA A 94 8.07 -1.82 8.15
N VAL A 95 8.52 -1.56 9.39
CA VAL A 95 8.60 -0.21 9.95
C VAL A 95 9.59 0.67 9.18
N ILE A 96 10.77 0.14 8.86
CA ILE A 96 11.80 0.87 8.10
C ILE A 96 11.29 1.21 6.69
N CYS A 97 10.71 0.22 6.00
CA CYS A 97 10.23 0.36 4.63
C CYS A 97 9.03 1.29 4.54
N ALA A 98 8.06 1.17 5.44
CA ALA A 98 6.93 2.08 5.48
C ALA A 98 7.38 3.54 5.70
N ARG A 99 8.36 3.77 6.58
CA ARG A 99 8.93 5.11 6.76
C ARG A 99 9.59 5.62 5.48
N LYS A 100 10.39 4.80 4.80
CA LYS A 100 11.08 5.18 3.56
C LYS A 100 10.10 5.53 2.43
N LEU A 101 8.98 4.80 2.35
CA LEU A 101 7.97 4.95 1.31
C LEU A 101 6.82 5.90 1.71
N GLY A 102 6.83 6.46 2.91
CA GLY A 102 5.77 7.35 3.39
C GLY A 102 4.43 6.66 3.65
N ILE A 103 4.42 5.34 3.88
CA ILE A 103 3.22 4.54 4.10
C ILE A 103 2.75 4.70 5.55
N GLN A 104 1.45 4.96 5.74
CA GLN A 104 0.85 4.98 7.06
C GLN A 104 0.61 3.55 7.58
N LEU A 105 1.38 3.13 8.58
CA LEU A 105 1.21 1.85 9.26
C LEU A 105 0.08 1.90 10.32
N ARG A 106 -0.76 0.86 10.33
CA ARG A 106 -1.67 0.53 11.43
C ARG A 106 -1.35 -0.86 11.95
N VAL A 107 -1.15 -0.98 13.25
CA VAL A 107 -0.82 -2.26 13.88
C VAL A 107 -2.09 -2.88 14.44
N ARG A 108 -2.26 -4.17 14.19
CA ARG A 108 -3.41 -4.95 14.66
C ARG A 108 -2.92 -6.28 15.22
N SER A 109 -3.37 -6.57 16.45
CA SER A 109 -3.25 -7.89 17.06
C SER A 109 -4.64 -8.53 17.10
N GLY A 110 -5.37 -8.47 18.23
CA GLY A 110 -6.70 -9.06 18.36
C GLY A 110 -7.88 -8.28 17.73
N GLY A 111 -7.70 -7.00 17.38
CA GLY A 111 -8.75 -6.23 16.69
C GLY A 111 -9.96 -5.78 17.53
N HIS A 112 -9.85 -5.80 18.87
CA HIS A 112 -10.84 -5.25 19.82
C HIS A 112 -10.83 -3.72 19.93
N ASP A 113 -10.33 -3.03 18.91
CA ASP A 113 -10.35 -1.58 18.89
C ASP A 113 -11.78 -1.12 18.63
N TYR A 114 -12.42 -0.56 19.66
CA TYR A 114 -13.82 -0.18 19.63
C TYR A 114 -14.14 0.75 18.45
N GLU A 115 -13.22 1.67 18.14
CA GLU A 115 -13.37 2.62 17.04
C GLU A 115 -12.75 2.11 15.73
N GLY A 116 -12.14 0.92 15.72
CA GLY A 116 -11.59 0.27 14.53
C GLY A 116 -10.40 0.97 13.87
N LEU A 117 -9.68 1.84 14.58
CA LEU A 117 -8.45 2.53 14.12
C LEU A 117 -7.36 1.54 13.69
N SER A 118 -7.34 0.33 14.24
CA SER A 118 -6.40 -0.73 13.87
C SER A 118 -6.64 -1.36 12.50
N TYR A 119 -7.82 -1.18 11.89
CA TYR A 119 -8.18 -1.80 10.61
C TYR A 119 -8.94 -0.89 9.63
N LYS A 120 -9.12 0.39 9.96
CA LYS A 120 -9.62 1.43 9.05
C LYS A 120 -8.51 2.42 8.69
N TYR A 121 -8.45 2.81 7.43
CA TYR A 121 -7.64 3.96 7.01
C TYR A 121 -8.46 5.25 7.21
N MET A 122 -7.81 6.32 7.66
CA MET A 122 -8.43 7.64 7.74
C MET A 122 -7.36 8.67 7.36
N PRO A 123 -7.49 9.35 6.20
CA PRO A 123 -6.53 10.37 5.81
C PRO A 123 -6.61 11.56 6.79
N GLU A 124 -5.46 12.16 7.10
CA GLU A 124 -5.39 13.37 7.91
C GLU A 124 -6.21 14.50 7.25
N GLY A 125 -7.07 15.16 8.02
CA GLY A 125 -7.93 16.24 7.53
C GLY A 125 -9.32 15.80 7.04
N ALA A 126 -9.67 14.52 7.09
CA ALA A 126 -11.03 14.08 6.76
C ALA A 126 -12.04 14.48 7.85
N THR A 127 -12.94 15.42 7.55
CA THR A 127 -14.05 15.80 8.44
C THR A 127 -15.10 14.68 8.46
N ILE A 128 -15.39 14.17 9.65
CA ILE A 128 -16.48 13.22 9.89
C ILE A 128 -17.80 13.92 9.58
N LYS A 129 -18.50 13.55 8.49
CA LYS A 129 -19.91 13.95 8.35
C LYS A 129 -20.73 13.23 9.43
N PRO A 130 -21.61 13.93 10.18
CA PRO A 130 -22.27 13.45 11.40
C PRO A 130 -23.31 12.34 11.21
N GLN A 131 -23.33 11.65 10.07
CA GLN A 131 -24.25 10.54 9.81
C GLN A 131 -23.59 9.16 9.96
N ASN A 132 -22.24 9.06 9.96
CA ASN A 132 -21.53 7.80 9.67
C ASN A 132 -20.27 7.55 10.53
N ALA A 133 -20.29 7.98 11.78
CA ALA A 133 -19.14 7.79 12.66
C ALA A 133 -19.25 6.44 13.40
N CYS A 134 -18.20 5.63 13.32
CA CYS A 134 -17.81 4.82 14.48
C CYS A 134 -17.52 5.82 15.60
N THR A 135 -18.57 6.21 16.29
CA THR A 135 -18.51 6.96 17.54
C THR A 135 -19.23 6.12 18.58
N SER A 136 -18.48 5.84 19.64
CA SER A 136 -18.86 5.45 20.99
C SER A 136 -20.34 5.61 21.36
N ILE A 137 -20.92 4.52 21.88
CA ILE A 137 -22.05 4.57 22.83
C ILE A 137 -21.54 5.14 24.15
#